data_AF-A0A0P0W0T8-F1
#
_entry.id   AF-A0A0P0W0T8-F1
#
_cell.length_a   1.000
_cell.length_b   1.000
_cell.length_c   1.000
_cell.angle_alpha   90.00
_cell.angle_beta   90.00
_cell.angle_gamma   90.00
#
_symmetry.space_group_name_H-M   'P 1'
#
loop_
_entity.id
_entity.type
_entity.pdbx_description
1 polymer ?
#
loop_
_entity_poly.entity_id
_entity_poly.type
_entity_poly.pdbx_seq_one_letter_code
_entity_poly.pdbx_strand_id
1 'polypeptide(L)'
;MRKIWQLPPEQAFEKTGPDWLLMLLQQADPSIRAAALLLLWRAWFLRNDIIHGNGKAQTSASVMFLQHYAETLFMVRQKEVDLKGKGICQPNMHVRPSVPDSRTVWKPPPPGWVKLNVDGAFSA
;
A
#
# COMPACT_ATOMS: atom_id res chain seq x y z
N MET A 1 -12.58 -2.87 15.01
CA MET A 1 -11.11 -2.70 15.02
C MET A 1 -10.51 -2.47 16.40
N ARG A 2 -11.14 -1.75 17.35
CA ARG A 2 -10.59 -1.48 18.70
C ARG A 2 -10.14 -2.71 19.50
N LYS A 3 -10.74 -3.88 19.26
CA LYS A 3 -10.31 -5.16 19.87
C LYS A 3 -8.94 -5.65 19.36
N ILE A 4 -8.46 -5.14 18.23
CA ILE A 4 -7.27 -5.62 17.51
C ILE A 4 -6.21 -4.51 17.41
N TRP A 5 -6.62 -3.26 17.18
CA TRP A 5 -5.74 -2.10 17.04
C TRP A 5 -5.95 -1.11 18.18
N GLN A 6 -4.85 -0.50 18.63
CA GLN A 6 -4.93 0.74 19.40
C GLN A 6 -5.42 1.85 18.46
N LEU A 7 -6.54 2.45 18.81
CA LEU A 7 -7.17 3.53 18.06
C LEU A 7 -7.47 4.69 19.01
N PRO A 8 -7.53 5.94 18.51
CA PRO A 8 -7.99 7.06 19.30
C PRO A 8 -9.41 6.80 19.85
N PRO A 9 -9.75 7.42 20.99
CA PRO A 9 -11.12 7.39 21.51
C PRO A 9 -12.08 7.99 20.48
N GLU A 10 -13.35 7.58 20.53
CA GLU A 10 -14.42 8.03 19.64
C GLU A 10 -14.48 9.56 19.53
N GLN A 11 -14.31 10.26 20.66
CA GLN A 11 -14.36 11.71 20.77
C GLN A 11 -13.26 12.40 19.96
N ALA A 12 -12.12 11.72 19.75
CA ALA A 12 -11.05 12.27 18.91
C ALA A 12 -11.49 12.40 17.44
N PHE A 13 -12.42 11.57 16.99
CA PHE A 13 -12.94 11.60 15.61
C PHE A 13 -14.05 12.62 15.40
N GLU A 14 -14.37 13.43 16.41
CA GLU A 14 -15.35 14.50 16.28
C GLU A 14 -14.80 15.65 15.43
N LYS A 15 -15.68 16.23 14.60
CA LYS A 15 -15.33 17.38 13.75
C LYS A 15 -15.31 18.66 14.59
N THR A 16 -14.22 18.86 15.34
CA THR A 16 -13.98 20.04 16.20
C THR A 16 -13.56 21.30 15.43
N GLY A 17 -13.38 21.20 14.11
CA GLY A 17 -12.97 22.30 13.23
C GLY A 17 -12.64 21.80 11.82
N PRO A 18 -12.10 22.63 10.92
CA PRO A 18 -11.61 22.19 9.61
C PRO A 18 -10.41 21.23 9.72
N ASP A 19 -9.53 21.44 10.70
CA ASP A 19 -8.28 20.70 10.86
C ASP A 19 -8.36 19.53 11.85
N TRP A 20 -9.57 19.16 12.28
CA TRP A 20 -9.78 18.13 13.31
C TRP A 20 -9.00 16.83 13.03
N LEU A 21 -8.98 16.39 11.77
CA LEU A 21 -8.28 15.18 11.36
C LEU A 21 -6.76 15.37 11.43
N LEU A 22 -6.24 16.52 11.02
CA LEU A 22 -4.81 16.81 11.09
C LEU A 22 -4.34 16.85 12.56
N MET A 23 -5.13 17.46 13.45
CA MET A 23 -4.85 17.50 14.88
C MET A 23 -4.85 16.09 15.49
N LEU A 24 -5.85 15.25 15.17
CA LEU A 24 -5.90 13.85 15.58
C LEU A 24 -4.64 13.10 15.13
N LEU A 25 -4.26 13.23 13.86
CA LEU A 25 -3.13 12.51 13.30
C LEU A 25 -1.81 13.00 13.88
N GLN A 26 -1.65 14.30 14.11
CA GLN A 26 -0.44 14.90 14.67
C GLN A 26 -0.16 14.40 16.10
N GLN A 27 -1.21 14.26 16.92
CA GLN A 27 -1.10 13.78 18.31
C GLN A 27 -0.92 12.26 18.41
N ALA A 28 -1.31 11.52 17.38
CA ALA A 28 -1.18 10.07 17.35
C ALA A 28 0.24 9.61 17.01
N ASP A 29 0.72 8.58 17.71
CA ASP A 29 1.94 7.85 17.35
C ASP A 29 1.85 7.26 15.93
N PRO A 30 2.99 7.03 15.24
CA PRO A 30 2.98 6.58 13.84
C PRO A 30 2.13 5.32 13.58
N SER A 31 2.15 4.35 14.49
CA SER A 31 1.36 3.13 14.36
C SER A 31 -0.16 3.38 14.51
N ILE A 32 -0.55 4.22 15.47
CA ILE A 32 -1.95 4.60 15.70
C ILE A 32 -2.46 5.46 14.53
N ARG A 33 -1.62 6.40 14.06
CA ARG A 33 -1.88 7.25 12.90
C ARG A 33 -2.14 6.41 11.65
N ALA A 34 -1.29 5.42 11.37
CA ALA A 34 -1.47 4.51 10.24
C ALA A 34 -2.76 3.69 10.37
N ALA A 35 -3.05 3.15 11.56
CA ALA A 35 -4.28 2.41 11.82
C ALA A 35 -5.55 3.28 11.63
N ALA A 36 -5.53 4.53 12.10
CA ALA A 36 -6.63 5.47 11.91
C ALA A 36 -6.85 5.81 10.42
N LEU A 37 -5.77 6.06 9.67
CA LEU A 37 -5.84 6.32 8.22
C LEU A 37 -6.38 5.10 7.44
N LEU A 38 -5.89 3.89 7.76
CA LEU A 38 -6.40 2.65 7.14
C LEU A 38 -7.89 2.43 7.43
N LEU A 39 -8.33 2.72 8.66
CA LEU A 39 -9.73 2.62 9.03
C LEU A 39 -10.60 3.62 8.26
N LEU A 40 -10.17 4.88 8.18
CA LEU A 40 -10.88 5.93 7.42
C LEU A 40 -10.94 5.61 5.93
N TRP A 41 -9.83 5.16 5.34
CA TRP A 41 -9.79 4.72 3.94
C TRP A 41 -10.75 3.57 3.68
N ARG A 42 -10.79 2.55 4.56
CA ARG A 42 -11.71 1.43 4.40
C ARG A 42 -13.18 1.84 4.57
N ALA A 43 -13.47 2.76 5.48
CA ALA A 43 -14.81 3.32 5.64
C ALA A 43 -15.25 4.08 4.37
N TRP A 44 -14.36 4.89 3.79
CA TRP A 44 -14.60 5.56 2.51
C TRP A 44 -14.81 4.57 1.36
N PHE A 45 -13.98 3.53 1.28
CA PHE A 45 -14.14 2.45 0.29
C PHE A 45 -15.52 1.79 0.39
N LEU A 46 -15.96 1.43 1.60
CA LEU A 46 -17.27 0.82 1.83
C LEU A 46 -18.41 1.77 1.43
N ARG A 47 -18.29 3.06 1.74
CA ARG A 47 -19.26 4.06 1.30
C ARG A 47 -19.35 4.09 -0.24
N ASN A 48 -18.23 4.04 -0.95
CA ASN A 48 -18.24 4.02 -2.41
C ASN A 48 -18.83 2.73 -2.98
N ASP A 49 -18.53 1.57 -2.39
CA ASP A 49 -19.11 0.29 -2.79
C ASP A 49 -20.63 0.28 -2.59
N ILE A 50 -21.14 0.95 -1.56
CA ILE A 50 -22.58 1.13 -1.34
C ILE A 50 -23.21 2.03 -2.42
N ILE A 51 -22.53 3.10 -2.84
CA ILE A 51 -23.09 4.09 -3.78
C ILE A 51 -22.97 3.63 -5.24
N HIS A 52 -21.84 3.03 -5.60
CA HIS A 52 -21.47 2.74 -6.99
C HIS A 52 -21.31 1.24 -7.28
N GLY A 53 -21.21 0.42 -6.25
CA GLY A 53 -21.03 -1.03 -6.36
C GLY A 53 -22.31 -1.79 -6.03
N ASN A 54 -22.15 -2.99 -5.46
CA ASN A 54 -23.27 -3.81 -5.04
C ASN A 54 -23.58 -3.68 -3.53
N GLY A 55 -22.74 -2.98 -2.77
CA GLY A 55 -22.89 -2.76 -1.32
C GLY A 55 -22.92 -4.04 -0.48
N LYS A 56 -22.45 -5.18 -1.01
CA LYS A 56 -22.53 -6.49 -0.33
C LYS A 56 -21.33 -6.78 0.56
N ALA A 57 -20.40 -5.82 0.70
CA ALA A 57 -19.22 -5.99 1.54
C ALA A 57 -19.61 -6.17 3.02
N GLN A 58 -19.21 -7.30 3.60
CA GLN A 58 -19.44 -7.58 5.01
C GLN A 58 -18.45 -6.84 5.91
N THR A 59 -18.90 -6.44 7.10
CA THR A 59 -18.03 -5.85 8.13
C THR A 59 -16.91 -6.81 8.54
N SER A 60 -17.21 -8.10 8.69
CA SER A 60 -16.23 -9.15 8.98
C SER A 60 -15.14 -9.23 7.91
N ALA A 61 -15.52 -9.23 6.63
CA ALA A 61 -14.59 -9.22 5.51
C ALA A 61 -13.69 -7.99 5.53
N SER A 62 -14.22 -6.83 5.91
CA SER A 62 -13.45 -5.59 6.05
C SER A 62 -12.46 -5.63 7.21
N VAL A 63 -12.84 -6.23 8.34
CA VAL A 63 -11.94 -6.43 9.49
C VAL A 63 -10.80 -7.38 9.13
N MET A 64 -11.09 -8.46 8.40
CA MET A 64 -10.06 -9.39 7.91
C MET A 64 -9.14 -8.73 6.90
N PHE A 65 -9.70 -8.01 5.92
CA PHE A 65 -8.93 -7.25 4.94
C PHE A 65 -7.94 -6.29 5.62
N LEU A 66 -8.45 -5.49 6.57
CA LEU A 66 -7.63 -4.49 7.26
C LEU A 66 -6.46 -5.10 8.03
N GLN A 67 -6.67 -6.24 8.69
CA GLN A 67 -5.59 -6.95 9.40
C GLN A 67 -4.49 -7.41 8.45
N HIS A 68 -4.84 -8.19 7.42
CA HIS A 68 -3.87 -8.72 6.45
C HIS A 68 -3.16 -7.59 5.68
N TYR A 69 -3.90 -6.55 5.32
CA TYR A 69 -3.35 -5.41 4.59
C TYR A 69 -2.39 -4.60 5.46
N ALA A 70 -2.73 -4.36 6.73
CA ALA A 70 -1.83 -3.71 7.67
C ALA A 70 -0.56 -4.53 7.92
N GLU A 71 -0.68 -5.85 8.11
CA GLU A 71 0.47 -6.75 8.24
C GLU A 71 1.37 -6.69 7.02
N THR A 72 0.79 -6.78 5.81
CA THR A 72 1.54 -6.69 4.55
C THR A 72 2.24 -5.35 4.43
N LEU A 73 1.55 -4.24 4.66
CA LEU A 73 2.13 -2.89 4.57
C LEU A 73 3.23 -2.67 5.61
N PHE A 74 3.04 -3.15 6.85
CA PHE A 74 4.01 -2.97 7.91
C PHE A 74 5.21 -3.91 7.78
N MET A 75 5.04 -5.11 7.22
CA MET A 75 6.14 -6.00 6.84
C MET A 75 6.94 -5.46 5.66
N VAL A 76 6.27 -4.82 4.70
CA VAL A 76 6.91 -4.21 3.51
C VAL A 76 7.59 -2.88 3.85
N ARG A 77 7.50 -2.37 5.10
CA ARG A 77 8.11 -1.11 5.54
C ARG A 77 9.46 -0.94 4.86
N GLN A 78 9.47 0.00 3.92
CA GLN A 78 10.65 0.29 3.12
C GLN A 78 11.78 0.54 4.09
N LYS A 79 12.88 -0.19 3.88
CA LYS A 79 14.17 0.18 4.45
C LYS A 79 14.40 1.68 4.20
N GLU A 80 15.24 2.29 5.03
CA GLU A 80 15.63 3.69 4.88
C GLU A 80 15.77 4.05 3.40
N VAL A 81 15.05 5.10 3.00
CA VAL A 81 14.96 5.54 1.60
C VAL A 81 16.39 5.65 1.08
N ASP A 82 16.76 4.77 0.13
CA ASP A 82 18.03 4.95 -0.55
C ASP A 82 17.93 6.22 -1.38
N LEU A 83 18.56 7.28 -0.90
CA LEU A 83 18.62 8.59 -1.56
C LEU A 83 19.14 8.48 -3.00
N LYS A 84 19.86 7.40 -3.34
CA LYS A 84 20.38 7.13 -4.68
C LYS A 84 19.41 6.33 -5.57
N GLY A 85 18.37 5.71 -5.00
CA GLY A 85 17.40 4.87 -5.71
C GLY A 85 17.96 3.56 -6.28
N LYS A 86 19.11 3.09 -5.79
CA LYS A 86 19.81 1.86 -6.22
C LYS A 86 19.88 0.78 -5.13
N GLY A 87 19.20 0.98 -4.01
CA GLY A 87 19.21 0.09 -2.86
C GLY A 87 18.65 -1.28 -3.23
N ILE A 88 19.25 -2.33 -2.67
CA ILE A 88 18.79 -3.70 -2.87
C ILE A 88 17.39 -3.84 -2.24
N CYS A 89 16.35 -4.00 -3.06
CA CYS A 89 14.96 -4.09 -2.60
C CYS A 89 14.71 -5.24 -1.61
N GLN A 90 15.49 -6.32 -1.67
CA GLN A 90 15.39 -7.46 -0.75
C GLN A 90 16.80 -7.97 -0.39
N PRO A 91 17.35 -7.66 0.79
CA PRO A 91 18.69 -8.13 1.20
C PRO A 91 18.76 -9.66 1.35
N ASN A 92 17.62 -10.32 1.57
CA ASN A 92 17.51 -11.72 1.97
C ASN A 92 16.91 -12.61 0.88
N MET A 93 16.90 -12.16 -0.39
CA MET A 93 16.80 -13.15 -1.46
C MET A 93 18.08 -13.96 -1.38
N HIS A 94 17.99 -15.16 -0.80
CA HIS A 94 18.98 -16.21 -0.96
C HIS A 94 19.41 -16.16 -2.42
N VAL A 95 20.69 -15.84 -2.63
CA VAL A 95 21.32 -15.82 -3.94
C VAL A 95 20.89 -17.13 -4.58
N ARG A 96 19.96 -17.06 -5.54
CA ARG A 96 19.61 -18.24 -6.32
C ARG A 96 20.94 -18.74 -6.86
N PRO A 97 21.32 -20.02 -6.67
CA PRO A 97 22.54 -20.54 -7.25
C PRO A 97 22.56 -20.10 -8.70
N SER A 98 23.64 -19.42 -9.09
CA SER A 98 23.74 -18.71 -10.34
C SER A 98 23.19 -19.59 -11.45
N VAL A 99 22.02 -19.24 -11.98
CA VAL A 99 21.59 -19.79 -13.26
C VAL A 99 22.75 -19.46 -14.20
N PRO A 100 23.35 -20.46 -14.88
CA PRO A 100 24.44 -20.19 -15.81
C PRO A 100 23.98 -19.08 -16.71
N ASP A 101 24.81 -18.03 -16.81
CA ASP A 101 24.51 -16.71 -17.33
C ASP A 101 23.83 -16.80 -18.71
N SER A 102 22.53 -17.04 -18.73
CA SER A 102 21.71 -16.98 -19.94
C SER A 102 21.31 -15.52 -20.13
N ARG A 103 22.27 -14.60 -19.94
CA ARG A 103 22.16 -13.22 -20.40
C ARG A 103 21.86 -13.32 -21.89
N THR A 104 20.58 -13.26 -22.21
CA THR A 104 20.09 -13.03 -23.56
C THR A 104 20.63 -11.66 -23.92
N VAL A 105 21.83 -11.64 -24.51
CA VAL A 105 22.46 -10.43 -25.02
C VAL A 105 21.42 -9.79 -25.92
N TRP A 106 21.05 -8.55 -25.60
CA TRP A 106 20.09 -7.81 -26.40
C TRP A 106 20.60 -7.79 -27.84
N LYS A 107 19.78 -8.29 -28.77
CA LYS A 107 20.05 -8.17 -30.20
C LYS A 107 19.19 -7.04 -30.74
N PRO A 108 19.74 -6.11 -31.54
CA PRO A 108 18.94 -5.09 -32.19
C PRO A 108 17.90 -5.74 -33.11
N PRO A 109 16.73 -5.11 -33.32
CA PRO A 109 15.79 -5.55 -34.33
C PRO A 109 16.46 -5.58 -35.72
N PRO A 110 16.04 -6.49 -36.63
CA PRO A 110 16.54 -6.49 -38.00
C PRO A 110 16.29 -5.13 -38.71
N PRO A 111 17.05 -4.80 -39.77
CA PRO A 111 16.77 -3.61 -40.58
C PRO A 111 15.29 -3.57 -41.03
N GLY A 112 14.64 -2.42 -40.86
CA GLY A 112 13.21 -2.25 -41.14
C GLY A 112 12.27 -2.49 -39.94
N TRP A 113 12.79 -2.91 -38.79
CA TRP A 113 12.01 -3.13 -37.57
C TRP A 113 12.37 -2.13 -36.46
N VAL A 114 11.40 -1.74 -35.64
CA VAL A 114 11.61 -0.96 -34.40
C VAL A 114 11.07 -1.74 -33.20
N LYS A 115 11.80 -1.73 -32.09
CA LYS A 115 11.34 -2.32 -30.83
C LYS A 115 10.54 -1.28 -30.05
N LEU A 116 9.24 -1.49 -29.93
CA LEU A 116 8.39 -0.78 -28.98
C LEU A 116 8.41 -1.55 -27.66
N ASN A 117 9.09 -1.00 -26.65
CA ASN A 117 8.85 -1.41 -25.27
C ASN A 117 7.56 -0.71 -24.81
N VAL A 118 6.65 -1.48 -24.23
CA VAL A 118 5.45 -0.96 -23.57
C VAL A 118 5.56 -1.32 -22.10
N ASP A 119 6.44 -0.62 -21.40
CA ASP A 119 6.56 -0.60 -19.93
C ASP A 119 5.72 0.53 -19.31
N GLY A 120 4.95 1.26 -20.13
CA GLY A 120 3.90 2.15 -19.66
C GLY A 120 2.66 1.38 -19.25
N ALA A 121 2.22 1.55 -18.01
CA ALA A 121 0.88 1.13 -17.58
C ALA A 121 -0.16 1.86 -18.43
N PHE A 122 -0.88 1.12 -19.27
CA PHE A 122 -2.11 1.60 -19.89
C PHE A 122 -3.13 1.85 -18.77
N SER A 123 -3.60 3.09 -18.64
CA SER A 123 -4.88 3.37 -17.99
C SER A 123 -5.85 3.69 -19.10
N ALA A 124 -6.94 2.92 -19.17
CA ALA A 124 -8.07 3.19 -20.05
C ALA A 124 -8.73 4.53 -19.70
#